data_AF-A0A2S9GN31-F1
#
_entry.id   AF-A0A2S9GN31-F1
#
_cell.length_a   1.000
_cell.length_b   1.000
_cell.length_c   1.000
_cell.angle_alpha   90.00
_cell.angle_beta   90.00
_cell.angle_gamma   90.00
#
_symmetry.space_group_name_H-M   'P 1'
#
loop_
_entity.id
_entity.type
_entity.pdbx_description
1 polymer ?
#
loop_
_entity_poly.entity_id
_entity_poly.type
_entity_poly.pdbx_seq_one_letter_code
_entity_poly.pdbx_strand_id
1 'polypeptide(L)' 'PGCTVGAYGCQVHHVVTDWADGGNTNVNELGLACGPDNRSVNPTDDGWTTAMNERCEVEWTPPPQLDTGQARINTYHRPE' A
#
# COMPACT_ATOMS: atom_id res chain seq x y z
N PRO A 1 6.75 2.56 2.74
CA PRO A 1 7.37 1.30 3.24
C PRO A 1 8.17 1.55 4.52
N GLY A 2 8.10 0.63 5.50
CA GLY A 2 8.79 0.76 6.79
C GLY A 2 7.91 1.18 7.98
N CYS A 3 6.59 1.26 7.81
CA CYS A 3 5.66 1.48 8.91
C CYS A 3 5.69 0.28 9.87
N THR A 4 5.79 0.55 11.18
CA THR A 4 5.86 -0.46 12.24
C THR A 4 4.52 -0.73 12.92
N VAL A 5 3.45 -0.07 12.46
CA VAL A 5 2.09 -0.26 12.98
C VAL A 5 1.58 -1.63 12.55
N GLY A 6 1.33 -2.49 13.55
CA GLY A 6 0.77 -3.83 13.32
C GLY A 6 -0.68 -3.81 12.85
N ALA A 7 -1.18 -4.98 12.44
CA ALA A 7 -2.48 -5.15 11.77
C ALA A 7 -3.68 -4.49 12.48
N TYR A 8 -3.74 -4.53 13.82
CA TYR A 8 -4.83 -3.92 14.58
C TYR A 8 -4.86 -2.38 14.53
N GLY A 9 -3.76 -1.73 14.13
CA GLY A 9 -3.69 -0.29 13.88
C GLY A 9 -3.85 0.08 12.40
N CYS A 10 -4.10 -0.90 11.54
CA CYS A 10 -4.25 -0.72 10.10
C CYS A 10 -5.73 -0.76 9.68
N GLN A 11 -5.95 -0.28 8.47
CA GLN A 11 -7.21 -0.34 7.74
C GLN A 11 -7.02 -1.24 6.52
N VAL A 12 -8.11 -1.85 6.06
CA VAL A 12 -8.15 -2.52 4.76
C VAL A 12 -8.08 -1.45 3.68
N HIS A 13 -7.17 -1.63 2.74
CA HIS A 13 -6.87 -0.72 1.65
C HIS A 13 -7.02 -1.46 0.32
N HIS A 14 -7.72 -0.87 -0.64
CA HIS A 14 -7.82 -1.40 -2.00
C HIS A 14 -6.54 -1.11 -2.78
N VAL A 15 -5.70 -2.13 -2.96
CA VAL A 15 -4.33 -1.98 -3.47
C VAL A 15 -4.29 -1.84 -4.99
N VAL A 16 -5.20 -2.54 -5.69
CA VAL A 16 -5.15 -2.70 -7.16
C VAL A 16 -6.02 -1.67 -7.88
N THR A 17 -7.21 -1.40 -7.37
CA THR A 17 -8.15 -0.42 -7.93
C THR A 17 -8.94 0.17 -6.78
N ASP A 18 -9.03 1.50 -6.73
CA ASP A 18 -9.73 2.20 -5.65
C ASP A 18 -11.18 1.74 -5.54
N TRP A 19 -11.71 1.74 -4.32
CA TRP A 19 -13.13 1.45 -4.07
C TRP A 19 -14.06 2.31 -4.92
N ALA A 20 -13.74 3.60 -5.04
CA ALA A 20 -14.53 4.57 -5.81
C ALA A 20 -14.58 4.24 -7.31
N ASP A 21 -13.57 3.54 -7.82
CA ASP A 21 -13.45 3.13 -9.22
C ASP A 21 -13.92 1.68 -9.47
N GLY A 22 -14.56 1.05 -8.46
CA GLY A 22 -15.13 -0.29 -8.58
C GLY A 22 -14.18 -1.42 -8.22
N GLY A 23 -13.14 -1.14 -7.43
CA GLY A 23 -12.21 -2.16 -6.93
C GLY A 23 -12.88 -3.29 -6.18
N ASN A 24 -12.38 -4.52 -6.36
CA ASN A 24 -12.98 -5.68 -5.70
C ASN A 24 -12.64 -5.71 -4.21
N THR A 25 -13.59 -6.20 -3.41
CA THR A 25 -13.35 -6.54 -2.01
C THR A 25 -13.01 -8.03 -1.90
N ASN A 26 -11.76 -8.38 -2.16
CA ASN A 26 -11.28 -9.77 -2.08
C ASN A 26 -9.83 -9.84 -1.58
N VAL A 27 -9.40 -11.01 -1.09
CA VAL A 27 -8.09 -11.18 -0.45
C VAL A 27 -6.89 -10.93 -1.37
N ASN A 28 -7.08 -10.99 -2.70
CA ASN A 28 -6.01 -10.83 -3.68
C ASN A 28 -5.77 -9.37 -4.08
N GLU A 29 -6.73 -8.48 -3.79
CA GLU A 29 -6.68 -7.06 -4.21
C GLU A 29 -6.64 -6.09 -3.03
N LEU A 30 -6.73 -6.62 -1.81
CA LEU A 30 -6.74 -5.86 -0.57
C LEU A 30 -5.40 -6.00 0.18
N GLY A 31 -4.97 -4.90 0.79
CA GLY A 31 -3.80 -4.84 1.65
C GLY A 31 -4.11 -4.13 2.97
N LEU A 32 -3.15 -4.14 3.88
CA LEU A 32 -3.24 -3.37 5.13
C LEU A 32 -2.37 -2.11 5.04
N ALA A 33 -2.93 -0.97 5.41
CA ALA A 33 -2.22 0.30 5.51
C ALA A 33 -2.58 1.00 6.83
N CYS A 34 -1.62 1.64 7.48
CA CYS A 34 -1.92 2.47 8.66
C CYS A 34 -2.73 3.70 8.23
N GLY A 35 -3.49 4.31 9.15
CA GLY A 35 -4.38 5.42 8.79
C GLY A 35 -3.73 6.61 8.05
N PRO A 36 -2.51 7.06 8.41
CA PRO A 36 -1.77 8.04 7.63
C PRO A 36 -1.37 7.56 6.22
N ASP A 37 -0.79 6.37 6.10
CA ASP A 37 -0.32 5.83 4.82
C ASP A 37 -1.49 5.51 3.87
N ASN A 38 -2.63 5.05 4.39
CA ASN A 38 -3.83 4.82 3.59
C ASN A 38 -4.33 6.13 2.93
N ARG A 39 -4.18 7.27 3.63
CA ARG A 39 -4.55 8.59 3.12
C ARG A 39 -3.47 9.25 2.25
N SER A 40 -2.25 8.71 2.22
CA SER A 40 -1.19 9.21 1.35
C SER A 40 -1.27 8.64 -0.06
N VAL A 41 -2.07 7.58 -0.26
CA VAL A 41 -2.37 7.04 -1.58
C VAL A 41 -3.21 8.04 -2.35
N ASN A 42 -2.70 8.44 -3.51
CA ASN A 42 -3.37 9.33 -4.45
C ASN A 42 -2.78 9.05 -5.84
N PRO A 43 -3.59 8.66 -6.84
CA PRO A 43 -3.10 8.27 -8.16
C PRO A 43 -2.57 9.43 -9.01
N THR A 44 -2.61 10.68 -8.53
CA THR A 44 -1.91 11.80 -9.18
C THR A 44 -0.40 11.74 -8.96
N ASP A 45 0.39 12.43 -9.79
CA ASP A 45 1.86 12.46 -9.73
C ASP A 45 2.45 12.95 -8.38
N ASP A 46 1.65 13.59 -7.51
CA ASP A 46 2.07 14.09 -6.20
C ASP A 46 1.83 13.09 -5.05
N GLY A 47 1.21 11.94 -5.34
CA GLY A 47 0.79 10.96 -4.34
C GLY A 47 1.61 9.67 -4.34
N TRP A 48 1.42 8.87 -3.29
CA TRP A 48 1.88 7.48 -3.31
C TRP A 48 0.91 6.63 -4.13
N THR A 49 1.43 5.59 -4.77
CA THR A 49 0.60 4.56 -5.42
C THR A 49 0.96 3.19 -4.89
N THR A 50 0.00 2.26 -5.00
CA THR A 50 0.17 0.87 -4.57
C THR A 50 -0.07 -0.09 -5.72
N ALA A 51 0.56 -1.26 -5.65
CA ALA A 51 0.30 -2.36 -6.56
C ALA A 51 0.45 -3.70 -5.82
N MET A 52 -0.27 -4.72 -6.29
CA MET A 52 -0.07 -6.10 -5.86
C MET A 52 0.93 -6.75 -6.82
N ASN A 53 2.05 -7.28 -6.30
CA ASN A 53 3.01 -8.01 -7.12
C ASN A 53 2.65 -9.50 -7.25
N GLU A 54 3.40 -10.24 -8.07
CA GLU A 54 3.19 -11.67 -8.35
C GLU A 54 3.34 -12.58 -7.12
N ARG A 55 3.88 -12.07 -6.01
CA ARG A 55 4.05 -12.77 -4.72
C ARG A 55 2.96 -12.40 -3.70
N CYS A 56 1.92 -11.70 -4.12
CA CYS A 56 0.86 -11.16 -3.26
C CYS A 56 1.38 -10.21 -2.17
N GLU A 57 2.43 -9.45 -2.47
CA GLU A 57 2.96 -8.41 -1.58
C GLU A 57 2.52 -7.02 -2.08
N VAL A 58 2.18 -6.12 -1.15
CA VAL A 58 1.86 -4.74 -1.47
C VAL A 58 3.16 -3.97 -1.73
N GLU A 59 3.31 -3.49 -2.96
CA GLU A 59 4.36 -2.56 -3.35
C GLU A 59 3.84 -1.13 -3.27
N TRP A 60 4.65 -0.24 -2.68
CA TRP A 60 4.36 1.18 -2.55
C TRP A 60 5.37 1.97 -3.36
N THR A 61 4.87 2.71 -4.35
CA THR A 61 5.68 3.58 -5.20
C THR A 61 5.49 5.03 -4.74
N PRO A 62 6.58 5.74 -4.39
CA PRO A 62 6.53 7.15 -4.04
C PRO A 62 6.23 8.03 -5.27
N PRO A 63 5.76 9.26 -5.07
CA PRO A 63 5.81 10.27 -6.13
C PRO A 63 7.27 10.56 -6.52
N PRO A 64 7.55 10.95 -7.78
CA PRO A 64 8.93 11.07 -8.29
C PRO A 64 9.87 11.92 -7.45
N GLN A 65 9.35 12.99 -6.84
CA GLN A 65 10.10 13.94 -6.02
C GLN A 65 10.51 13.34 -4.66
N LEU A 66 9.86 12.26 -4.23
CA LEU A 66 10.17 11.52 -3.01
C LEU A 66 10.82 10.17 -3.32
N ASP A 67 11.13 9.86 -4.58
CA ASP A 67 11.78 8.61 -4.93
C ASP A 67 13.30 8.69 -4.74
N THR A 68 13.77 8.20 -3.59
CA THR A 68 15.20 8.17 -3.23
C THR A 68 15.80 6.76 -3.31
N GLY A 69 15.11 5.82 -3.96
CA GLY A 69 15.52 4.41 -4.02
C GLY A 69 15.18 3.61 -2.75
N GLN A 70 14.28 4.12 -1.90
CA GLN A 70 13.79 3.37 -0.74
C GLN A 70 13.08 2.07 -1.14
N ALA A 71 13.07 1.10 -0.20
CA ALA A 71 12.33 -0.14 -0.35
C ALA A 71 10.87 0.11 -0.74
N ARG A 72 10.33 -0.76 -1.59
CA ARG A 72 8.92 -0.71 -2.04
C ARG A 72 7.99 -1.57 -1.20
N ILE A 73 8.54 -2.56 -0.50
CA ILE A 73 7.78 -3.53 0.27
C ILE A 73 8.06 -3.33 1.76
N ASN A 74 7.02 -3.44 2.59
CA ASN A 74 7.19 -3.48 4.04
C ASN A 74 7.48 -4.92 4.50
N THR A 75 8.60 -5.13 5.21
CA THR A 75 9.01 -6.43 5.73
C THR A 75 8.83 -6.58 7.24
N TYR A 76 8.36 -5.54 7.94
CA TYR A 76 8.21 -5.56 9.41
C TYR A 76 7.17 -6.58 9.92
N HIS A 77 6.12 -6.85 9.15
CA HIS A 77 4.99 -7.67 9.58
C HIS A 77 4.83 -8.91 8.69
N ARG A 78 5.83 -9.80 8.75
CA ARG A 78 5.81 -11.08 8.04
C ARG A 78 5.77 -12.24 9.03
N PRO A 79 5.09 -13.36 8.70
CA PRO A 79 5.25 -14.61 9.43
C PRO A 79 6.72 -15.06 9.43
N GLU A 80 7.13 -15.76 10.49
CA GLU A 80 8.43 -16.44 10.59
C GLU A 80 8.54 -17.65 9.66
#